data_AF-A0A8F9WFL8-F1
#
_entry.id   AF-A0A8F9WFL8-F1
#
_cell.length_a   1.000
_cell.length_b   1.000
_cell.length_c   1.000
_cell.angle_alpha   90.00
_cell.angle_beta   90.00
_cell.angle_gamma   90.00
#
_symmetry.space_group_name_H-M   'P 1'
#
loop_
_entity.id
_entity.type
_entity.pdbx_description
1 polymer ?
#
loop_
_entity_poly.entity_id
_entity_poly.type
_entity_poly.pdbx_seq_one_letter_code
_entity_poly.pdbx_strand_id
1 'polypeptide(L)'
;MSRLYLFFALLLQFCFLFGQDSLKYDKILKIENLKFKNNEIRVYKKYQTSTGLELFRFYQDEKEDWKAEFFETVAYGNNNDIKIRTRKSKLNSFKNFELIWAKILDTNVMYLPKWETFQYKLKKINKNYLIEDGEIYSSTTIISTLDGESFYVKIKNSSGENEINYSNPESYLKKYPDVDELISFQELLHLIRNEFKIFIEN
;
A
#
# COMPACT_ATOMS: atom_id res chain seq x y z
N MET A 1 -1.21 27.72 -34.54
CA MET A 1 -1.62 28.03 -33.15
C MET A 1 -2.60 26.99 -32.59
N SER A 2 -3.72 26.64 -33.24
CA SER A 2 -4.72 25.69 -32.66
C SER A 2 -4.22 24.26 -32.41
N ARG A 3 -3.33 23.73 -33.26
CA ARG A 3 -2.76 22.37 -33.08
C ARG A 3 -1.83 22.23 -31.87
N LEU A 4 -1.22 23.33 -31.41
CA LEU A 4 -0.33 23.33 -30.24
C LEU A 4 -1.15 23.25 -28.93
N TYR A 5 -2.30 23.94 -28.88
CA TYR A 5 -3.23 23.87 -27.75
C TYR A 5 -3.87 22.49 -27.60
N LEU A 6 -4.14 21.81 -28.73
CA LEU A 6 -4.70 20.46 -28.72
C LEU A 6 -3.70 19.43 -28.16
N PHE A 7 -2.40 19.61 -28.44
CA PHE A 7 -1.33 18.79 -27.87
C PHE A 7 -1.14 19.04 -26.36
N PHE A 8 -1.23 20.31 -25.92
CA PHE A 8 -1.16 20.68 -24.50
C PHE A 8 -2.36 20.17 -23.70
N ALA A 9 -3.56 20.18 -24.30
CA ALA A 9 -4.77 19.63 -23.69
C ALA A 9 -4.71 18.09 -23.53
N LEU A 10 -4.08 17.39 -24.48
CA LEU A 10 -3.90 15.94 -24.41
C LEU A 10 -2.88 15.54 -23.31
N LEU A 11 -1.81 16.31 -23.12
CA LEU A 11 -0.82 16.10 -22.06
C LEU A 11 -1.41 16.32 -20.66
N LEU A 12 -2.34 17.25 -20.50
CA LEU A 12 -3.03 17.53 -19.24
C LEU A 12 -3.96 16.39 -18.79
N GLN A 13 -4.49 15.58 -19.71
CA GLN A 13 -5.38 14.47 -19.36
C GLN A 13 -4.67 13.27 -18.72
N PHE A 14 -3.36 13.08 -18.99
CA PHE A 14 -2.59 11.97 -18.42
C PHE A 14 -2.20 12.18 -16.95
N CYS A 15 -2.28 13.41 -16.42
CA CYS A 15 -1.85 13.71 -15.05
C CYS A 15 -2.87 13.34 -13.96
N PHE A 16 -4.11 12.97 -14.31
CA PHE A 16 -5.20 12.82 -13.33
C PHE A 16 -5.57 11.38 -12.94
N LEU A 17 -4.75 10.38 -13.28
CA LEU A 17 -5.07 8.97 -13.00
C LEU A 17 -4.49 8.43 -11.67
N PHE A 18 -3.86 9.28 -10.86
CA PHE A 18 -3.31 8.86 -9.56
C PHE A 18 -4.36 9.01 -8.44
N GLY A 19 -4.50 7.98 -7.58
CA GLY A 19 -5.26 8.06 -6.34
C GLY A 19 -6.67 7.44 -6.29
N GLN A 20 -7.15 6.73 -7.33
CA GLN A 20 -8.51 6.18 -7.32
C GLN A 20 -8.78 5.17 -6.19
N ASP A 21 -7.80 4.34 -5.84
CA ASP A 21 -7.93 3.35 -4.75
C ASP A 21 -8.03 4.01 -3.38
N SER A 22 -7.25 5.07 -3.13
CA SER A 22 -7.26 5.81 -1.86
C SER A 22 -8.64 6.40 -1.55
N LEU A 23 -9.28 7.00 -2.54
CA LEU A 23 -10.62 7.61 -2.39
C LEU A 23 -11.68 6.57 -2.04
N LYS A 24 -11.58 5.37 -2.64
CA LYS A 24 -12.48 4.27 -2.32
C LYS A 24 -12.30 3.79 -0.89
N TYR A 25 -11.06 3.65 -0.42
CA TYR A 25 -10.76 3.24 0.96
C TYR A 25 -11.16 4.31 1.98
N ASP A 26 -10.90 5.58 1.68
CA ASP A 26 -11.33 6.70 2.51
C ASP A 26 -12.85 6.73 2.68
N LYS A 27 -13.59 6.43 1.60
CA LYS A 27 -15.05 6.34 1.65
C LYS A 27 -15.57 5.20 2.51
N ILE A 28 -14.94 4.03 2.44
CA ILE A 28 -15.30 2.88 3.28
C ILE A 28 -15.06 3.21 4.76
N LEU A 29 -13.93 3.88 5.06
CA LEU A 29 -13.55 4.26 6.41
C LEU A 29 -14.25 5.55 6.90
N LYS A 30 -14.95 6.28 6.03
CA LYS A 30 -15.62 7.56 6.33
C LYS A 30 -14.64 8.67 6.76
N ILE A 31 -13.53 8.78 6.04
CA ILE A 31 -12.44 9.74 6.31
C ILE A 31 -12.13 10.66 5.14
N GLU A 32 -13.04 10.80 4.17
CA GLU A 32 -12.85 11.57 2.93
C GLU A 32 -12.52 13.05 3.20
N ASN A 33 -12.97 13.57 4.34
CA ASN A 33 -12.71 14.94 4.77
C ASN A 33 -11.31 15.14 5.39
N LEU A 34 -10.57 14.05 5.66
CA LEU A 34 -9.23 14.13 6.22
C LEU A 34 -8.21 14.49 5.14
N LYS A 35 -7.75 15.74 5.15
CA LYS A 35 -6.67 16.21 4.28
C LYS A 35 -5.38 15.46 4.57
N PHE A 36 -4.67 15.09 3.51
CA PHE A 36 -3.34 14.51 3.58
C PHE A 36 -2.31 15.60 3.94
N LYS A 37 -1.61 15.42 5.06
CA LYS A 37 -0.66 16.40 5.62
C LYS A 37 0.69 16.33 4.90
N ASN A 38 1.53 17.33 5.14
CA ASN A 38 2.84 17.45 4.47
C ASN A 38 3.83 16.37 4.90
N ASN A 39 3.79 15.95 6.15
CA ASN A 39 4.53 14.81 6.66
C ASN A 39 3.49 13.78 7.14
N GLU A 40 3.14 12.84 6.27
CA GLU A 40 2.12 11.83 6.56
C GLU A 40 2.41 10.54 5.79
N ILE A 41 2.21 9.42 6.45
CA ILE A 41 2.06 8.11 5.83
C ILE A 41 0.67 7.54 6.18
N ARG A 42 0.00 7.00 5.17
CA ARG A 42 -1.20 6.19 5.29
C ARG A 42 -0.90 4.80 4.74
N VAL A 43 -1.05 3.78 5.57
CA VAL A 43 -0.92 2.37 5.18
C VAL A 43 -2.28 1.72 5.34
N TYR A 44 -2.92 1.43 4.21
CA TYR A 44 -4.18 0.71 4.16
C TYR A 44 -3.90 -0.77 4.00
N LYS A 45 -4.56 -1.60 4.80
CA LYS A 45 -4.53 -3.06 4.69
C LYS A 45 -5.93 -3.56 4.35
N LYS A 46 -6.04 -4.26 3.24
CA LYS A 46 -7.29 -4.84 2.74
C LYS A 46 -7.15 -6.35 2.64
N TYR A 47 -8.11 -7.06 3.22
CA TYR A 47 -8.21 -8.51 3.10
C TYR A 47 -8.88 -8.87 1.77
N GLN A 48 -8.34 -9.86 1.05
CA GLN A 48 -8.86 -10.24 -0.29
C GLN A 48 -10.22 -10.93 -0.22
N THR A 49 -10.47 -11.71 0.83
CA THR A 49 -11.69 -12.53 0.99
C THR A 49 -12.68 -11.96 2.02
N SER A 50 -12.36 -10.84 2.67
CA SER A 50 -13.26 -10.19 3.62
C SER A 50 -13.52 -8.72 3.27
N THR A 51 -14.57 -8.15 3.85
CA THR A 51 -14.86 -6.70 3.77
C THR A 51 -14.03 -5.87 4.77
N GLY A 52 -13.07 -6.51 5.45
CA GLY A 52 -12.14 -5.88 6.37
C GLY A 52 -11.25 -4.87 5.64
N LEU A 53 -11.18 -3.67 6.20
CA LEU A 53 -10.28 -2.61 5.76
C LEU A 53 -9.74 -1.91 7.01
N GLU A 54 -8.43 -1.80 7.06
CA GLU A 54 -7.69 -1.16 8.14
C GLU A 54 -6.83 -0.04 7.56
N LEU A 55 -6.60 1.01 8.34
CA LEU A 55 -5.73 2.12 8.01
C LEU A 55 -4.90 2.49 9.22
N PHE A 56 -3.59 2.41 9.06
CA PHE A 56 -2.63 3.09 9.90
C PHE A 56 -2.32 4.46 9.32
N ARG A 57 -2.53 5.51 10.11
CA ARG A 57 -2.26 6.89 9.72
C ARG A 57 -1.27 7.51 10.71
N PHE A 58 -0.12 7.94 10.22
CA PHE A 58 0.91 8.59 11.04
C PHE A 58 1.33 9.89 10.39
N TYR A 59 1.23 11.00 11.13
CA TYR A 59 1.38 12.33 10.57
C TYR A 59 1.86 13.35 11.59
N GLN A 60 2.46 14.41 11.08
CA GLN A 60 2.72 15.64 11.82
C GLN A 60 1.57 16.62 11.61
N ASP A 61 1.05 17.20 12.71
CA ASP A 61 -0.02 18.18 12.63
C ASP A 61 0.48 19.61 12.42
N GLU A 62 -0.43 20.58 12.42
CA GLU A 62 -0.14 22.00 12.17
C GLU A 62 0.66 22.67 13.29
N LYS A 63 0.73 22.04 14.46
CA LYS A 63 1.54 22.49 15.61
C LYS A 63 2.87 21.75 15.69
N GLU A 64 3.22 21.02 14.63
CA GLU A 64 4.43 20.18 14.54
C GLU A 64 4.41 18.94 15.46
N ASP A 65 3.26 18.62 16.07
CA ASP A 65 3.09 17.45 16.93
C ASP A 65 2.81 16.19 16.10
N TRP A 66 3.56 15.12 16.38
CA TRP A 66 3.34 13.82 15.75
C TRP A 66 2.15 13.06 16.34
N LYS A 67 1.37 12.42 15.46
CA LYS A 67 0.15 11.68 15.82
C LYS A 67 0.06 10.38 15.04
N ALA A 68 -0.34 9.32 15.73
CA ALA A 68 -0.63 8.02 15.15
C ALA A 68 -2.10 7.65 15.42
N GLU A 69 -2.81 7.25 14.38
CA GLU A 69 -4.23 6.88 14.41
C GLU A 69 -4.43 5.56 13.67
N PHE A 70 -5.34 4.74 14.17
CA PHE A 70 -5.77 3.51 13.52
C PHE A 70 -7.26 3.58 13.23
N PHE A 71 -7.65 3.22 12.02
CA PHE A 71 -9.03 3.07 11.61
C PHE A 71 -9.25 1.65 11.12
N GLU A 72 -10.39 1.06 11.45
CA GLU A 72 -10.71 -0.29 11.00
C GLU A 72 -12.22 -0.47 10.81
N THR A 73 -12.61 -1.33 9.88
CA THR A 73 -13.99 -1.77 9.74
C THR A 73 -14.28 -2.90 10.72
N VAL A 74 -15.32 -2.70 11.54
CA VAL A 74 -15.79 -3.69 12.52
C VAL A 74 -17.21 -4.09 12.15
N ALA A 75 -17.41 -5.39 11.97
CA ALA A 75 -18.74 -5.98 11.81
C ALA A 75 -19.47 -6.00 13.17
N TYR A 76 -20.75 -5.65 13.17
CA TYR A 76 -21.60 -5.68 14.35
C TYR A 76 -23.04 -6.01 13.96
N GLY A 77 -23.76 -6.67 14.87
CA GLY A 77 -25.13 -7.12 14.63
C GLY A 77 -25.29 -8.62 14.88
N ASN A 78 -26.47 -9.13 14.56
CA ASN A 78 -26.79 -10.55 14.72
C ASN A 78 -26.59 -11.26 13.37
N ASN A 79 -26.54 -12.60 13.36
CA ASN A 79 -26.23 -13.40 12.16
C ASN A 79 -27.08 -13.07 10.91
N ASN A 80 -28.27 -12.47 11.08
CA ASN A 80 -29.16 -12.12 9.96
C ASN A 80 -29.04 -10.65 9.49
N ASP A 81 -28.33 -9.79 10.21
CA ASP A 81 -28.25 -8.34 9.94
C ASP A 81 -26.86 -7.78 10.34
N ILE A 82 -25.83 -8.19 9.59
CA ILE A 82 -24.46 -7.74 9.81
C ILE A 82 -24.30 -6.33 9.24
N LYS A 83 -23.97 -5.37 10.11
CA LYS A 83 -23.64 -3.98 9.75
C LYS A 83 -22.15 -3.74 9.91
N ILE A 84 -21.61 -2.82 9.12
CA ILE A 84 -20.19 -2.44 9.17
C ILE A 84 -20.09 -1.00 9.70
N ARG A 85 -19.23 -0.79 10.70
CA ARG A 85 -18.88 0.54 11.20
C ARG A 85 -17.37 0.74 11.17
N THR A 86 -16.94 2.00 11.12
CA THR A 86 -15.54 2.35 11.34
C THR A 86 -15.29 2.56 12.83
N ARG A 87 -14.25 1.94 13.38
CA ARG A 87 -13.68 2.26 14.68
C ARG A 87 -12.41 3.10 14.45
N LYS A 88 -12.24 4.17 15.23
CA LYS A 88 -11.02 4.99 15.27
C LYS A 88 -10.36 4.84 16.64
N SER A 89 -9.07 4.57 16.65
CA SER A 89 -8.23 4.46 17.85
C SER A 89 -7.04 5.40 17.72
N LYS A 90 -6.67 6.07 18.83
CA LYS A 90 -5.38 6.76 18.92
C LYS A 90 -4.32 5.74 19.29
N LEU A 91 -3.18 5.79 18.63
CA LEU A 91 -2.06 4.91 18.92
C LEU A 91 -0.98 5.69 19.67
N ASN A 92 -0.34 5.02 20.62
CA ASN A 92 0.83 5.50 21.31
C ASN A 92 1.99 4.54 21.03
N SER A 93 3.22 5.03 21.09
CA SER A 93 4.42 4.18 21.15
C SER A 93 5.23 4.57 22.40
N PHE A 94 6.00 3.61 22.91
CA PHE A 94 6.99 3.86 23.94
C PHE A 94 8.19 4.66 23.43
N LYS A 95 8.38 4.75 22.11
CA LYS A 95 9.47 5.49 21.47
C LYS A 95 9.02 6.88 21.04
N ASN A 96 10.01 7.77 20.91
CA ASN A 96 9.82 9.09 20.31
C ASN A 96 9.30 8.96 18.86
N PHE A 97 8.26 9.71 18.52
CA PHE A 97 7.59 9.64 17.22
C PHE A 97 8.44 10.21 16.07
N GLU A 98 9.27 11.21 16.29
CA GLU A 98 10.20 11.73 15.26
C GLU A 98 11.21 10.64 14.88
N LEU A 99 11.70 9.87 15.86
CA LEU A 99 12.56 8.71 15.61
C LEU A 99 11.82 7.62 14.81
N ILE A 100 10.54 7.38 15.11
CA ILE A 100 9.73 6.43 14.32
C ILE A 100 9.58 6.93 12.89
N TRP A 101 9.33 8.24 12.68
CA TRP A 101 9.26 8.83 11.36
C TRP A 101 10.55 8.65 10.57
N ALA A 102 11.71 8.95 11.16
CA ALA A 102 13.00 8.72 10.52
C ALA A 102 13.18 7.25 10.11
N LYS A 103 12.83 6.31 10.99
CA LYS A 103 12.87 4.87 10.68
C LYS A 103 11.92 4.45 9.57
N ILE A 104 10.76 5.08 9.45
CA ILE A 104 9.84 4.85 8.32
C ILE A 104 10.51 5.29 7.02
N LEU A 105 11.22 6.41 7.02
CA LEU A 105 11.94 6.88 5.83
C LEU A 105 13.11 5.95 5.48
N ASP A 106 13.80 5.38 6.49
CA ASP A 106 14.90 4.44 6.30
C ASP A 106 14.45 3.13 5.61
N THR A 107 13.17 2.78 5.62
CA THR A 107 12.64 1.60 4.88
C THR A 107 12.51 1.85 3.38
N ASN A 108 13.01 2.98 2.87
CA ASN A 108 12.94 3.38 1.47
C ASN A 108 11.53 3.51 0.87
N VAL A 109 10.48 3.60 1.70
CA VAL A 109 9.08 3.64 1.24
C VAL A 109 8.79 4.81 0.28
N MET A 110 9.53 5.91 0.39
CA MET A 110 9.46 7.06 -0.52
C MET A 110 9.90 6.73 -1.96
N TYR A 111 10.69 5.67 -2.14
CA TYR A 111 11.31 5.31 -3.42
C TYR A 111 10.87 3.95 -3.94
N LEU A 112 10.05 3.22 -3.17
CA LEU A 112 9.52 1.93 -3.59
C LEU A 112 8.73 2.09 -4.90
N PRO A 113 9.05 1.28 -5.92
CA PRO A 113 8.37 1.38 -7.20
C PRO A 113 6.97 0.76 -7.13
N LYS A 114 6.14 1.05 -8.13
CA LYS A 114 4.88 0.35 -8.31
C LYS A 114 5.11 -1.13 -8.58
N TRP A 115 4.15 -1.97 -8.22
CA TRP A 115 4.24 -3.43 -8.36
C TRP A 115 4.60 -3.87 -9.78
N GLU A 116 3.99 -3.22 -10.77
CA GLU A 116 4.15 -3.55 -12.18
C GLU A 116 5.58 -3.34 -12.68
N THR A 117 6.37 -2.48 -12.01
CA THR A 117 7.74 -2.15 -12.38
C THR A 117 8.72 -3.28 -12.03
N PHE A 118 8.51 -3.98 -10.92
CA PHE A 118 9.42 -5.04 -10.45
C PHE A 118 8.81 -6.45 -10.52
N GLN A 119 7.56 -6.59 -10.96
CA GLN A 119 6.88 -7.89 -11.10
C GLN A 119 7.66 -8.94 -11.90
N TYR A 120 8.57 -8.53 -12.79
CA TYR A 120 9.42 -9.46 -13.55
C TYR A 120 10.38 -10.24 -12.64
N LYS A 121 10.79 -9.66 -11.50
CA LYS A 121 11.57 -10.35 -10.46
C LYS A 121 10.77 -11.43 -9.74
N LEU A 122 9.44 -11.37 -9.82
CA LEU A 122 8.49 -12.29 -9.17
C LEU A 122 8.02 -13.41 -10.12
N LYS A 123 8.75 -13.63 -11.21
CA LYS A 123 8.46 -14.66 -12.21
C LYS A 123 9.59 -15.67 -12.23
N LYS A 124 9.24 -16.95 -12.17
CA LYS A 124 10.17 -18.01 -12.53
C LYS A 124 10.04 -18.28 -14.01
N ILE A 125 11.01 -17.81 -14.79
CA ILE A 125 11.11 -18.13 -16.22
C ILE A 125 11.64 -19.57 -16.32
N ASN A 126 10.81 -20.50 -16.79
CA ASN A 126 11.32 -21.83 -17.12
C ASN A 126 12.02 -21.73 -18.47
N LYS A 127 13.35 -21.83 -18.47
CA LYS A 127 14.18 -21.88 -19.68
C LYS A 127 14.10 -23.23 -20.41
N ASN A 128 13.03 -23.98 -20.18
CA ASN A 128 12.71 -25.18 -20.93
C ASN A 128 11.93 -24.73 -22.15
N TYR A 129 12.61 -24.69 -23.28
CA TYR A 129 12.04 -24.27 -24.56
C TYR A 129 11.33 -25.45 -25.21
N LEU A 130 10.06 -25.26 -25.58
CA LEU A 130 9.26 -26.22 -26.34
C LEU A 130 9.11 -25.70 -27.77
N ILE A 131 9.10 -26.61 -28.75
CA ILE A 131 8.81 -26.27 -30.14
C ILE A 131 7.43 -26.85 -30.47
N GLU A 132 6.47 -25.97 -30.75
CA GLU A 132 5.12 -26.33 -31.22
C GLU A 132 4.84 -25.53 -32.50
N ASP A 133 4.37 -26.19 -33.56
CA ASP A 133 4.05 -25.58 -34.87
C ASP A 133 5.16 -24.69 -35.48
N GLY A 134 6.43 -25.01 -35.18
CA GLY A 134 7.59 -24.27 -35.67
C GLY A 134 7.94 -23.01 -34.88
N GLU A 135 7.19 -22.70 -33.82
CA GLU A 135 7.46 -21.61 -32.89
C GLU A 135 8.10 -22.11 -31.59
N ILE A 136 9.02 -21.32 -31.03
CA ILE A 136 9.71 -21.64 -29.76
C ILE A 136 8.96 -20.94 -28.61
N TYR A 137 8.45 -21.73 -27.68
CA TYR A 137 7.74 -21.25 -26.50
C TYR A 137 8.55 -21.52 -25.22
N SER A 138 8.47 -20.60 -24.25
CA SER A 138 8.95 -20.82 -22.89
C SER A 138 7.82 -20.60 -21.90
N SER A 139 7.64 -21.50 -20.93
CA SER A 139 6.61 -21.34 -19.91
C SER A 139 7.09 -20.41 -18.79
N THR A 140 6.19 -19.54 -18.31
CA THR A 140 6.42 -18.71 -17.13
C THR A 140 5.44 -19.12 -16.04
N THR A 141 5.94 -19.43 -14.84
CA THR A 141 5.07 -19.69 -13.69
C THR A 141 4.88 -18.38 -12.92
N ILE A 142 3.61 -17.99 -12.75
CA ILE A 142 3.18 -16.86 -11.91
C ILE A 142 2.42 -17.44 -10.73
N ILE A 143 2.60 -16.87 -9.55
CA ILE A 143 1.88 -17.28 -8.34
C ILE A 143 0.50 -16.62 -8.35
N SER A 144 -0.53 -17.41 -8.09
CA SER A 144 -1.81 -16.92 -7.61
C SER A 144 -1.96 -17.31 -6.14
N THR A 145 -2.10 -16.32 -5.25
CA THR A 145 -2.56 -16.52 -3.88
C THR A 145 -4.05 -16.16 -3.83
N LEU A 146 -4.87 -17.11 -3.39
CA LEU A 146 -6.34 -16.97 -3.27
C LEU A 146 -6.74 -16.21 -2.01
N ASP A 147 -6.03 -16.45 -0.91
CA ASP A 147 -6.19 -15.77 0.36
C ASP A 147 -4.96 -14.90 0.64
N GLY A 148 -5.22 -13.67 1.05
CA GLY A 148 -4.19 -12.82 1.61
C GLY A 148 -4.58 -11.35 1.69
N GLU A 149 -3.56 -10.50 1.83
CA GLU A 149 -3.68 -9.12 2.22
C GLU A 149 -3.00 -8.24 1.17
N SER A 150 -3.70 -7.20 0.74
CA SER A 150 -3.13 -6.18 -0.14
C SER A 150 -2.97 -4.89 0.64
N PHE A 151 -1.84 -4.24 0.42
CA PHE A 151 -1.49 -3.00 1.08
C PHE A 151 -1.41 -1.87 0.08
N TYR A 152 -2.13 -0.80 0.36
CA TYR A 152 -1.97 0.46 -0.36
C TYR A 152 -1.31 1.47 0.57
N VAL A 153 -0.20 2.06 0.13
CA VAL A 153 0.56 3.01 0.92
C VAL A 153 0.64 4.33 0.17
N LYS A 154 0.35 5.40 0.90
CA LYS A 154 0.56 6.76 0.45
C LYS A 154 1.42 7.49 1.48
N ILE A 155 2.55 8.03 1.04
CA ILE A 155 3.47 8.78 1.91
C ILE A 155 3.81 10.12 1.27
N LYS A 156 3.94 11.15 2.10
CA LYS A 156 4.42 12.47 1.71
C LYS A 156 5.32 13.04 2.79
N ASN A 157 6.36 13.73 2.35
CA ASN A 157 7.22 14.56 3.16
C ASN A 157 7.56 15.85 2.40
N SER A 158 8.47 16.67 2.92
CA SER A 158 8.93 17.90 2.25
C SER A 158 9.62 17.67 0.90
N SER A 159 10.13 16.47 0.64
CA SER A 159 10.88 16.14 -0.59
C SER A 159 10.00 15.62 -1.73
N GLY A 160 8.80 15.12 -1.43
CA GLY A 160 7.89 14.58 -2.44
C GLY A 160 6.81 13.70 -1.84
N GLU A 161 6.18 12.90 -2.71
CA GLU A 161 5.17 11.90 -2.34
C GLU A 161 5.38 10.61 -3.13
N ASN A 162 4.94 9.49 -2.54
CA ASN A 162 4.91 8.19 -3.21
C ASN A 162 3.60 7.44 -2.92
N GLU A 163 3.16 6.66 -3.89
CA GLU A 163 1.98 5.81 -3.81
C GLU A 163 2.27 4.43 -4.40
N ILE A 164 2.07 3.38 -3.59
CA ILE A 164 2.28 1.98 -3.98
C ILE A 164 1.11 1.11 -3.56
N ASN A 165 0.86 0.05 -4.33
CA ASN A 165 -0.15 -0.96 -4.03
C ASN A 165 0.46 -2.35 -4.21
N TYR A 166 0.73 -3.05 -3.11
CA TYR A 166 1.38 -4.36 -3.12
C TYR A 166 0.40 -5.43 -2.68
N SER A 167 0.21 -6.45 -3.52
CA SER A 167 -0.68 -7.57 -3.22
C SER A 167 0.11 -8.75 -2.66
N ASN A 168 -0.24 -9.19 -1.46
CA ASN A 168 0.37 -10.33 -0.79
C ASN A 168 1.90 -10.24 -0.61
N PRO A 169 2.48 -9.07 -0.27
CA PRO A 169 3.93 -8.87 -0.27
C PRO A 169 4.68 -9.89 0.60
N GLU A 170 4.13 -10.25 1.75
CA GLU A 170 4.70 -11.27 2.66
C GLU A 170 4.76 -12.67 2.05
N SER A 171 3.71 -13.06 1.35
CA SER A 171 3.67 -14.36 0.65
C SER A 171 4.65 -14.39 -0.52
N TYR A 172 4.81 -13.27 -1.23
CA TYR A 172 5.80 -13.14 -2.28
C TYR A 172 7.23 -13.16 -1.71
N LEU A 173 7.49 -12.51 -0.58
CA LEU A 173 8.82 -12.47 0.04
C LEU A 173 9.28 -13.87 0.48
N LYS A 174 8.38 -14.71 1.00
CA LYS A 174 8.69 -16.10 1.35
C LYS A 174 9.22 -16.92 0.15
N LYS A 175 8.80 -16.58 -1.08
CA LYS A 175 9.20 -17.28 -2.31
C LYS A 175 10.35 -16.59 -3.05
N TYR A 176 10.45 -15.27 -2.91
CA TYR A 176 11.46 -14.44 -3.54
C TYR A 176 12.18 -13.60 -2.46
N PRO A 177 12.99 -14.25 -1.60
CA PRO A 177 13.56 -13.61 -0.41
C PRO A 177 14.57 -12.50 -0.75
N ASP A 178 15.14 -12.52 -1.96
CA ASP A 178 16.19 -11.59 -2.40
C ASP A 178 15.63 -10.38 -3.17
N VAL A 179 14.30 -10.15 -3.15
CA VAL A 179 13.69 -9.00 -3.84
C VAL A 179 13.65 -7.81 -2.90
N ASP A 180 14.56 -6.85 -3.13
CA ASP A 180 14.76 -5.65 -2.31
C ASP A 180 13.46 -4.87 -2.02
N GLU A 181 12.56 -4.76 -3.02
CA GLU A 181 11.29 -4.06 -2.86
C GLU A 181 10.39 -4.72 -1.81
N LEU A 182 10.38 -6.06 -1.76
CA LEU A 182 9.60 -6.83 -0.81
C LEU A 182 10.25 -6.81 0.58
N ILE A 183 11.58 -6.87 0.66
CA ILE A 183 12.33 -6.76 1.92
C ILE A 183 12.05 -5.39 2.56
N SER A 184 12.23 -4.31 1.80
CA SER A 184 12.03 -2.94 2.26
C SER A 184 10.57 -2.70 2.71
N PHE A 185 9.61 -3.25 1.96
CA PHE A 185 8.20 -3.17 2.35
C PHE A 185 7.91 -3.97 3.64
N GLN A 186 8.56 -5.13 3.81
CA GLN A 186 8.43 -5.93 5.03
C GLN A 186 8.99 -5.22 6.26
N GLU A 187 10.11 -4.52 6.11
CA GLU A 187 10.69 -3.70 7.19
C GLU A 187 9.71 -2.62 7.66
N LEU A 188 9.01 -1.96 6.73
CA LEU A 188 7.94 -1.00 7.06
C LEU A 188 6.82 -1.66 7.86
N LEU A 189 6.31 -2.81 7.41
CA LEU A 189 5.24 -3.52 8.11
C LEU A 189 5.67 -3.96 9.51
N HIS A 190 6.88 -4.52 9.64
CA HIS A 190 7.44 -4.90 10.93
C HIS A 190 7.61 -3.72 11.87
N LEU A 191 8.11 -2.58 11.38
CA LEU A 191 8.24 -1.36 12.17
C LEU A 191 6.87 -0.93 12.73
N ILE A 192 5.85 -0.84 11.87
CA ILE A 192 4.49 -0.44 12.28
C ILE A 192 3.90 -1.41 13.30
N ARG A 193 3.98 -2.73 13.04
CA ARG A 193 3.50 -3.77 13.95
C ARG A 193 4.19 -3.70 15.31
N ASN A 194 5.51 -3.53 15.31
CA ASN A 194 6.31 -3.54 16.53
C ASN A 194 6.06 -2.30 17.40
N GLU A 195 5.98 -1.13 16.79
CA GLU A 195 5.81 0.14 17.50
C GLU A 195 4.38 0.38 17.97
N PHE A 196 3.39 -0.03 17.17
CA PHE A 196 1.99 0.34 17.42
C PHE A 196 1.06 -0.85 17.73
N LYS A 197 1.56 -2.09 17.66
CA LYS A 197 0.81 -3.32 17.98
C LYS A 197 -0.49 -3.47 17.18
N ILE A 198 -0.43 -3.09 15.91
CA ILE A 198 -1.51 -3.24 14.92
C ILE A 198 -1.06 -4.18 13.80
N PHE A 199 -1.95 -4.54 12.87
CA PHE A 199 -1.67 -5.47 11.76
C PHE A 199 -1.10 -6.82 12.22
N ILE A 200 -1.42 -7.25 13.43
CA ILE A 200 -0.93 -8.50 14.00
C ILE A 200 -1.56 -9.65 13.22
N GLU A 201 -0.74 -10.56 12.70
CA GLU A 201 -1.22 -11.83 12.15
C GLU A 201 -1.73 -12.69 13.31
N ASN A 202 -2.95 -13.22 13.20
CA ASN A 202 -3.48 -14.22 14.14
C ASN A 202 -2.87 -15.58 13.89
#